data_AF-A0AAV2J3T6-F1
#
_entry.id   AF-A0AAV2J3T6-F1
#
_cell.length_a   1.000
_cell.length_b   1.000
_cell.length_c   1.000
_cell.angle_alpha   90.00
_cell.angle_beta   90.00
_cell.angle_gamma   90.00
#
_symmetry.space_group_name_H-M   'P 1'
#
loop_
_entity.id
_entity.type
_entity.pdbx_description
1 polymer ?
#
loop_
_entity_poly.entity_id
_entity_poly.type
_entity_poly.pdbx_seq_one_letter_code
_entity_poly.pdbx_strand_id
1 'polypeptide(L)'
;MGWTSSCDPDVFPQSSTNQDPQVSEVTAATSQQQTRSKTSLLLKIQGSQTGTMAKEPLSDAGFYFDDLNKLRVLDPEVTHSTSELKEECRDFVDKIGQFQKTVGGLMELVDTLAKEAETEKMKAIGARNLLKSVAKQREAQQQQLQALITEKRMQLERYRIEYEALSKVESEQSEFIDQFILQNLNPTTMPLVGAELVHTPPQLYRYLLRCCKLLPSAAMQQHYKHAIRQGFTSHTDEDDPERVQSIIHRAIADADWVLSKYVKKS
;
A
#
# COMPACT_ATOMS: atom_id res chain seq x y z
N MET A 1 2.36 9.34 31.57
CA MET A 1 1.29 8.41 31.16
C MET A 1 1.67 7.84 29.80
N GLY A 2 1.63 6.51 29.63
CA GLY A 2 1.76 5.85 28.33
C GLY A 2 3.12 5.18 28.06
N TRP A 3 3.29 3.97 28.58
CA TRP A 3 4.20 2.96 28.03
C TRP A 3 3.57 2.36 26.76
N THR A 4 4.38 1.98 25.75
CA THR A 4 4.54 0.59 25.25
C THR A 4 5.38 0.50 23.97
N SER A 5 6.37 -0.41 24.02
CA SER A 5 6.79 -1.38 22.98
C SER A 5 7.39 -0.81 21.68
N SER A 6 8.72 -0.82 21.49
CA SER A 6 9.59 -1.98 21.17
C SER A 6 9.05 -2.87 20.05
N CYS A 7 9.74 -2.81 18.89
CA CYS A 7 10.21 -3.96 18.10
C CYS A 7 11.11 -3.44 16.95
N ASP A 8 12.41 -3.30 17.24
CA ASP A 8 13.46 -3.26 16.21
C ASP A 8 13.57 -4.64 15.54
N PRO A 9 13.60 -4.76 14.20
CA PRO A 9 13.88 -6.02 13.54
C PRO A 9 15.22 -5.96 12.81
N ASP A 10 16.31 -5.64 13.51
CA ASP A 10 17.66 -5.66 12.92
C ASP A 10 18.71 -6.17 13.93
N VAL A 11 18.61 -7.45 14.28
CA VAL A 11 19.78 -8.25 14.69
C VAL A 11 19.58 -9.68 14.18
N PHE A 12 20.05 -9.96 12.97
CA PHE A 12 20.39 -11.33 12.60
C PHE A 12 21.78 -11.62 13.17
N PRO A 13 21.97 -12.68 13.99
CA PRO A 13 23.31 -13.06 14.42
C PRO A 13 24.08 -13.56 13.20
N GLN A 14 25.26 -12.99 12.96
CA GLN A 14 26.23 -13.56 12.05
C GLN A 14 26.58 -14.96 12.55
N SER A 15 26.19 -15.98 11.79
CA SER A 15 26.63 -17.35 12.01
C SER A 15 28.12 -17.41 11.73
N SER A 16 28.88 -17.44 12.82
CA SER A 16 30.28 -17.82 12.88
C SER A 16 30.46 -19.17 12.20
N THR A 17 31.51 -19.27 11.39
CA THR A 17 32.12 -20.52 10.96
C THR A 17 32.38 -21.42 12.18
N ASN A 18 31.52 -22.40 12.41
CA ASN A 18 31.86 -23.55 13.25
C ASN A 18 32.25 -24.68 12.31
N GLN A 19 33.56 -24.92 12.27
CA GLN A 19 34.13 -26.17 11.81
C GLN A 19 33.49 -27.33 12.56
N ASP A 20 33.22 -28.39 11.80
CA ASP A 20 32.70 -29.66 12.23
C ASP A 20 33.33 -30.16 13.53
N PRO A 21 32.51 -30.61 14.48
CA PRO A 21 32.74 -31.88 15.12
C PRO A 21 31.60 -32.81 14.71
N GLN A 22 31.85 -34.12 14.70
CA GLN A 22 30.85 -35.20 14.54
C GLN A 22 30.78 -35.88 13.17
N VAL A 23 31.92 -36.28 12.59
CA VAL A 23 31.97 -37.48 11.71
C VAL A 23 32.88 -38.58 12.30
N SER A 24 33.55 -38.31 13.43
CA SER A 24 34.50 -39.22 14.07
C SER A 24 33.90 -40.14 15.15
N GLU A 25 32.62 -40.01 15.49
CA GLU A 25 32.02 -40.75 16.61
C GLU A 25 31.26 -42.03 16.19
N VAL A 26 30.86 -42.14 14.93
CA VAL A 26 30.14 -43.33 14.40
C VAL A 26 31.11 -44.47 14.03
N THR A 27 32.36 -44.14 13.68
CA THR A 27 33.42 -45.13 13.42
C THR A 27 34.03 -45.70 14.71
N ALA A 28 33.97 -44.96 15.82
CA ALA A 28 34.41 -45.43 17.14
C ALA A 28 33.44 -46.44 17.77
N ALA A 29 32.12 -46.26 17.58
CA ALA A 29 31.10 -47.17 18.10
C ALA A 29 31.16 -48.57 17.44
N THR A 30 31.49 -48.63 16.15
CA THR A 30 31.63 -49.90 15.42
C THR A 30 32.86 -50.70 15.88
N SER A 31 33.97 -50.02 16.20
CA SER A 31 35.18 -50.65 16.78
C SER A 31 34.98 -51.11 18.24
N GLN A 32 34.15 -50.43 19.03
CA GLN A 32 33.84 -50.84 20.40
C GLN A 32 32.85 -52.02 20.50
N GLN A 33 31.93 -52.17 19.55
CA GLN A 33 31.04 -53.36 19.51
C GLN A 33 31.79 -54.62 19.05
N GLN A 34 32.71 -54.51 18.10
CA GLN A 34 33.49 -55.66 17.61
C GLN A 34 34.55 -56.15 18.61
N THR A 35 35.07 -55.26 19.46
CA THR A 35 35.95 -55.63 20.58
C THR A 35 35.19 -56.26 21.73
N ARG A 36 33.97 -55.79 22.07
CA ARG A 36 33.11 -56.40 23.10
C ARG A 36 32.60 -57.80 22.74
N SER A 37 32.23 -58.06 21.48
CA SER A 37 31.87 -59.42 21.06
C SER A 37 33.06 -60.38 21.11
N LYS A 38 34.28 -59.91 20.80
CA LYS A 38 35.51 -60.71 20.95
C LYS A 38 35.84 -61.01 22.41
N THR A 39 35.71 -60.05 23.34
CA THR A 39 35.92 -60.32 24.78
C THR A 39 34.80 -61.15 25.39
N SER A 40 33.55 -61.04 24.94
CA SER A 40 32.44 -61.87 25.42
C SER A 40 32.56 -63.34 24.95
N LEU A 41 32.98 -63.58 23.71
CA LEU A 41 33.29 -64.93 23.22
C LEU A 41 34.53 -65.52 23.90
N LEU A 42 35.58 -64.74 24.13
CA LEU A 42 36.77 -65.22 24.84
C LEU A 42 36.48 -65.57 26.31
N LEU A 43 35.58 -64.82 26.96
CA LEU A 43 35.18 -65.06 28.35
C LEU A 43 34.17 -66.22 28.48
N LYS A 44 33.30 -66.44 27.49
CA LYS A 44 32.41 -67.61 27.43
C LYS A 44 33.16 -68.92 27.13
N ILE A 45 34.26 -68.86 26.36
CA ILE A 45 35.12 -70.03 26.09
C ILE A 45 35.98 -70.41 27.32
N GLN A 46 36.22 -69.48 28.25
CA GLN A 46 37.01 -69.74 29.48
C GLN A 46 36.15 -70.03 30.73
N GLY A 47 34.82 -70.11 30.59
CA GLY A 47 33.88 -70.15 31.72
C GLY A 47 33.10 -71.45 31.92
N SER A 48 33.43 -72.56 31.26
CA SER A 48 32.80 -73.86 31.53
C SER A 48 33.63 -74.66 32.54
N GLN A 49 33.51 -74.30 33.82
CA GLN A 49 33.69 -75.28 34.90
C GLN A 49 32.34 -75.95 35.13
N THR A 50 32.11 -77.06 34.45
CA THR A 50 31.01 -77.97 34.78
C THR A 50 31.49 -79.02 35.76
N GLY A 51 30.66 -79.25 36.78
CA GLY A 51 30.87 -80.26 37.79
C GLY A 51 31.08 -81.64 37.18
N THR A 52 31.83 -82.46 37.92
CA THR A 52 32.16 -83.85 37.66
C THR A 52 30.97 -84.67 37.19
N MET A 53 30.94 -85.01 35.90
CA MET A 53 30.38 -86.25 35.37
C MET A 53 31.49 -86.86 34.50
N ALA A 54 31.75 -88.16 34.67
CA ALA A 54 32.91 -88.85 34.09
C ALA A 54 33.14 -88.47 32.61
N LYS A 55 34.34 -88.00 32.27
CA LYS A 55 34.74 -87.85 30.86
C LYS A 55 34.67 -89.23 30.21
N GLU A 56 33.71 -89.41 29.31
CA GLU A 56 33.59 -90.63 28.52
C GLU A 56 34.82 -90.77 27.61
N PRO A 57 35.43 -91.96 27.48
CA PRO A 57 36.59 -92.20 26.61
C PRO A 57 36.31 -91.85 25.13
N LEU A 58 35.03 -91.77 24.76
CA LEU A 58 34.57 -91.36 23.44
C LEU A 58 34.78 -89.86 23.19
N SER A 59 34.51 -89.02 24.19
CA SER A 59 34.72 -87.56 24.12
C SER A 59 36.20 -87.19 24.04
N ASP A 60 37.07 -87.96 24.71
CA ASP A 60 38.54 -87.79 24.66
C ASP A 60 39.12 -88.23 23.30
N ALA A 61 38.43 -89.14 22.60
CA ALA A 61 38.73 -89.55 21.23
C ALA A 61 38.12 -88.61 20.15
N GLY A 62 37.47 -87.52 20.56
CA GLY A 62 36.87 -86.52 19.67
C GLY A 62 35.50 -86.90 19.11
N PHE A 63 34.79 -87.83 19.77
CA PHE A 63 33.45 -88.26 19.37
C PHE A 63 32.42 -87.95 20.46
N TYR A 64 31.28 -87.44 20.04
CA TYR A 64 30.20 -86.96 20.90
C TYR A 64 28.88 -87.59 20.47
N PHE A 65 27.94 -87.80 21.38
CA PHE A 65 26.57 -88.18 21.03
C PHE A 65 25.65 -86.97 21.09
N ASP A 66 24.68 -86.88 20.17
CA ASP A 66 23.61 -85.88 20.25
C ASP A 66 22.37 -86.38 20.99
N ASP A 67 21.38 -85.50 21.17
CA ASP A 67 20.09 -85.78 21.81
C ASP A 67 19.27 -86.88 21.10
N LEU A 68 19.71 -87.32 19.92
CA LEU A 68 19.10 -88.40 19.13
C LEU A 68 19.98 -89.67 19.12
N ASN A 69 20.94 -89.77 20.05
CA ASN A 69 21.93 -90.86 20.17
C ASN A 69 22.73 -91.13 18.88
N LYS A 70 22.92 -90.12 18.03
CA LYS A 70 23.79 -90.22 16.85
C LYS A 70 25.21 -89.79 17.21
N LEU A 71 26.18 -90.55 16.74
CA LEU A 71 27.60 -90.23 16.89
C LEU A 71 27.97 -89.02 16.01
N ARG A 72 28.66 -88.04 16.60
CA ARG A 72 29.12 -86.79 16.00
C ARG A 72 30.60 -86.59 16.28
N VAL A 73 31.25 -85.87 15.37
CA VAL A 73 32.70 -85.54 15.44
C VAL A 73 32.93 -84.13 16.02
N LEU A 74 31.85 -83.37 16.24
CA LEU A 74 31.88 -82.05 16.85
C LEU A 74 30.91 -82.03 18.03
N ASP A 75 31.33 -81.40 19.11
CA ASP A 75 30.53 -81.21 20.32
C ASP A 75 29.17 -80.56 19.95
N PRO A 76 28.03 -81.20 20.30
CA PRO A 76 26.70 -80.66 20.05
C PRO A 76 26.49 -79.25 20.63
N GLU A 77 27.06 -78.94 21.80
CA GLU A 77 26.93 -77.62 22.44
C GLU A 77 27.66 -76.54 21.63
N VAL A 78 28.86 -76.86 21.14
CA VAL A 78 29.64 -75.98 20.25
C VAL A 78 28.94 -75.81 18.90
N THR A 79 28.34 -76.87 18.37
CA THR A 79 27.58 -76.85 17.12
C THR A 79 26.34 -75.95 17.25
N HIS A 80 25.61 -76.06 18.36
CA HIS A 80 24.44 -75.24 18.65
C HIS A 80 24.80 -73.76 18.81
N SER A 81 25.80 -73.46 19.66
CA SER A 81 26.28 -72.09 19.91
C SER A 81 26.79 -71.41 18.62
N THR A 82 27.47 -72.17 17.75
CA THR A 82 27.94 -71.66 16.45
C THR A 82 26.77 -71.38 15.49
N SER A 83 25.72 -72.20 15.54
CA SER A 83 24.50 -71.99 14.74
C SER A 83 23.70 -70.79 15.23
N GLU A 84 23.56 -70.60 16.54
CA GLU A 84 22.90 -69.42 17.12
C GLU A 84 23.64 -68.14 16.74
N LEU A 85 24.96 -68.12 16.92
CA LEU A 85 25.78 -66.97 16.52
C LEU A 85 25.65 -66.66 15.03
N LYS A 86 25.52 -67.68 14.17
CA LYS A 86 25.31 -67.49 12.73
C LYS A 86 23.97 -66.80 12.43
N GLU A 87 22.89 -67.22 13.09
CA GLU A 87 21.58 -66.57 12.93
C GLU A 87 21.58 -65.15 13.51
N GLU A 88 22.18 -64.92 14.68
CA GLU A 88 22.33 -63.57 15.25
C GLU A 88 23.14 -62.64 14.34
N CYS A 89 24.21 -63.14 13.73
CA CYS A 89 24.98 -62.39 12.74
C CYS A 89 24.13 -62.03 11.52
N ARG A 90 23.27 -62.95 11.05
CA ARG A 90 22.37 -62.70 9.93
C ARG A 90 21.35 -61.61 10.26
N ASP A 91 20.70 -61.73 11.42
CA ASP A 91 19.75 -60.73 11.91
C ASP A 91 20.38 -59.35 12.10
N PHE A 92 21.64 -59.31 12.55
CA PHE A 92 22.39 -58.07 12.67
C PHE A 92 22.62 -57.43 11.31
N VAL A 93 23.07 -58.19 10.31
CA VAL A 93 23.28 -57.69 8.94
C VAL A 93 21.97 -57.17 8.35
N ASP A 94 20.85 -57.89 8.55
CA ASP A 94 19.53 -57.47 8.07
C ASP A 94 19.07 -56.16 8.73
N LYS A 95 19.26 -56.01 10.04
CA LYS A 95 18.95 -54.76 10.77
C LYS A 95 19.81 -53.59 10.29
N ILE A 96 21.11 -53.82 10.03
CA ILE A 96 21.99 -52.78 9.47
C ILE A 96 21.54 -52.38 8.06
N GLY A 97 21.12 -53.34 7.24
CA GLY A 97 20.55 -53.05 5.91
C GLY A 97 19.30 -52.17 5.99
N GLN A 98 18.38 -52.46 6.93
CA GLN A 98 17.19 -51.65 7.16
C GLN A 98 17.53 -50.25 7.68
N PHE A 99 18.50 -50.14 8.59
CA PHE A 99 18.99 -48.86 9.10
C PHE A 99 19.58 -48.02 7.96
N GLN A 100 20.45 -48.59 7.15
CA GLN A 100 21.04 -47.90 5.98
C GLN A 100 19.96 -47.42 5.01
N LYS A 101 18.93 -48.23 4.75
CA LYS A 101 17.79 -47.82 3.91
C LYS A 101 17.01 -46.66 4.52
N THR A 102 16.81 -46.67 5.83
CA THR A 102 16.10 -45.60 6.55
C THR A 102 16.89 -44.30 6.53
N VAL A 103 18.20 -44.36 6.79
CA VAL A 103 19.10 -43.19 6.73
C VAL A 103 19.20 -42.65 5.31
N GLY A 104 19.30 -43.53 4.29
CA GLY A 104 19.28 -43.11 2.89
C GLY A 104 18.00 -42.36 2.52
N GLY A 105 16.83 -42.89 2.91
CA GLY A 105 15.56 -42.19 2.71
C GLY A 105 15.47 -40.86 3.45
N LEU A 106 16.02 -40.77 4.68
CA LEU A 106 16.08 -39.52 5.43
C LEU A 106 16.98 -38.49 4.72
N MET A 107 18.14 -38.90 4.20
CA MET A 107 19.04 -38.02 3.44
C MET A 107 18.32 -37.45 2.21
N GLU A 108 17.60 -38.27 1.46
CA GLU A 108 16.83 -37.81 0.29
C GLU A 108 15.72 -36.82 0.67
N LEU A 109 15.01 -37.08 1.76
CA LEU A 109 13.97 -36.17 2.28
C LEU A 109 14.57 -34.83 2.72
N VAL A 110 15.70 -34.85 3.42
CA VAL A 110 16.39 -33.64 3.87
C VAL A 110 16.89 -32.82 2.67
N ASP A 111 17.47 -33.46 1.65
CA ASP A 111 17.91 -32.79 0.43
C ASP A 111 16.74 -32.17 -0.35
N THR A 112 15.60 -32.87 -0.40
CA THR A 112 14.39 -32.36 -1.05
C THR A 112 13.84 -31.15 -0.31
N LEU A 113 13.73 -31.26 1.02
CA LEU A 113 13.29 -30.16 1.88
C LEU A 113 14.22 -28.94 1.79
N ALA A 114 15.53 -29.16 1.74
CA ALA A 114 16.51 -28.07 1.59
C ALA A 114 16.32 -27.32 0.25
N LYS A 115 16.09 -28.05 -0.85
CA LYS A 115 15.80 -27.46 -2.16
C LYS A 115 14.50 -26.66 -2.13
N GLU A 116 13.43 -27.23 -1.59
CA GLU A 116 12.13 -26.55 -1.49
C GLU A 116 12.24 -25.28 -0.63
N ALA A 117 12.93 -25.36 0.52
CA ALA A 117 13.15 -24.22 1.40
C ALA A 117 13.91 -23.07 0.70
N GLU A 118 14.96 -23.37 -0.08
CA GLU A 118 15.66 -22.35 -0.85
C GLU A 118 14.78 -21.76 -1.97
N THR A 119 13.92 -22.56 -2.62
CA THR A 119 12.99 -22.02 -3.63
C THR A 119 11.98 -21.05 -3.02
N GLU A 120 11.40 -21.38 -1.86
CA GLU A 120 10.45 -20.50 -1.17
C GLU A 120 11.13 -19.25 -0.60
N LYS A 121 12.34 -19.38 -0.07
CA LYS A 121 13.16 -18.23 0.35
C LYS A 121 13.39 -17.26 -0.80
N MET A 122 13.72 -17.76 -2.00
CA MET A 122 13.90 -16.91 -3.17
C MET A 122 12.61 -16.21 -3.60
N LYS A 123 11.46 -16.90 -3.59
CA LYS A 123 10.16 -16.29 -3.86
C LYS A 123 9.81 -15.20 -2.85
N ALA A 124 10.03 -15.46 -1.55
CA ALA A 124 9.77 -14.51 -0.47
C ALA A 124 10.63 -13.24 -0.59
N ILE A 125 11.93 -13.38 -0.92
CA ILE A 125 12.82 -12.25 -1.19
C ILE A 125 12.31 -11.44 -2.40
N GLY A 126 11.89 -12.11 -3.48
CA GLY A 126 11.31 -11.46 -4.66
C GLY A 126 10.07 -10.64 -4.33
N ALA A 127 9.12 -11.22 -3.61
CA ALA A 127 7.90 -10.54 -3.17
C ALA A 127 8.20 -9.34 -2.25
N ARG A 128 9.13 -9.49 -1.30
CA ARG A 128 9.57 -8.42 -0.41
C ARG A 128 10.19 -7.25 -1.17
N ASN A 129 11.03 -7.54 -2.17
CA ASN A 129 11.66 -6.51 -2.99
C ASN A 129 10.64 -5.73 -3.83
N LEU A 130 9.64 -6.44 -4.39
CA LEU A 130 8.54 -5.80 -5.10
C LEU A 130 7.71 -4.89 -4.19
N LEU A 131 7.37 -5.34 -2.97
CA LEU A 131 6.64 -4.51 -2.01
C LEU A 131 7.44 -3.26 -1.62
N LYS A 132 8.76 -3.41 -1.39
CA LYS A 132 9.63 -2.29 -1.06
C LYS A 132 9.73 -1.28 -2.22
N SER A 133 9.80 -1.74 -3.46
CA SER A 133 9.85 -0.84 -4.62
C SER A 133 8.53 -0.11 -4.83
N VAL A 134 7.38 -0.79 -4.67
CA VAL A 134 6.06 -0.17 -4.73
C VAL A 134 5.87 0.88 -3.64
N ALA A 135 6.29 0.59 -2.40
CA ALA A 135 6.23 1.56 -1.31
C ALA A 135 7.04 2.82 -1.62
N LYS A 136 8.27 2.66 -2.12
CA LYS A 136 9.13 3.79 -2.53
C LYS A 136 8.52 4.59 -3.69
N GLN A 137 7.94 3.92 -4.69
CA GLN A 137 7.26 4.58 -5.79
C GLN A 137 6.05 5.39 -5.30
N ARG A 138 5.25 4.82 -4.39
CA ARG A 138 4.09 5.48 -3.80
C ARG A 138 4.48 6.74 -3.02
N GLU A 139 5.56 6.67 -2.24
CA GLU A 139 6.08 7.81 -1.50
C GLU A 139 6.55 8.92 -2.44
N ALA A 140 7.29 8.58 -3.50
CA ALA A 140 7.73 9.55 -4.51
C ALA A 140 6.54 10.22 -5.21
N GLN A 141 5.52 9.46 -5.60
CA GLN A 141 4.30 10.00 -6.19
C GLN A 141 3.56 10.93 -5.23
N GLN A 142 3.47 10.55 -3.94
CA GLN A 142 2.85 11.39 -2.93
C GLN A 142 3.60 12.71 -2.74
N GLN A 143 4.93 12.70 -2.70
CA GLN A 143 5.75 13.91 -2.62
C GLN A 143 5.56 14.81 -3.85
N GLN A 144 5.52 14.22 -5.06
CA GLN A 144 5.27 14.97 -6.29
C GLN A 144 3.88 15.64 -6.29
N LEU A 145 2.84 14.91 -5.87
CA LEU A 145 1.49 15.47 -5.74
C LEU A 145 1.44 16.58 -4.69
N GLN A 146 2.12 16.40 -3.56
CA GLN A 146 2.17 17.42 -2.51
C GLN A 146 2.85 18.71 -2.98
N ALA A 147 3.92 18.60 -3.79
CA ALA A 147 4.57 19.75 -4.41
C ALA A 147 3.62 20.49 -5.36
N LEU A 148 2.90 19.77 -6.22
CA LEU A 148 1.91 20.34 -7.14
C LEU A 148 0.76 21.04 -6.38
N ILE A 149 0.24 20.41 -5.33
CA ILE A 149 -0.80 21.02 -4.49
C ILE A 149 -0.30 22.33 -3.87
N THR A 150 0.95 22.35 -3.40
CA THR A 150 1.56 23.54 -2.80
C THR A 150 1.73 24.65 -3.83
N GLU A 151 2.19 24.33 -5.03
CA GLU A 151 2.31 25.28 -6.14
C GLU A 151 0.95 25.88 -6.51
N LYS A 152 -0.09 25.05 -6.65
CA LYS A 152 -1.45 25.52 -6.98
C LYS A 152 -2.07 26.36 -5.88
N ARG A 153 -1.85 26.01 -4.61
CA ARG A 153 -2.27 26.84 -3.48
C ARG A 153 -1.61 28.21 -3.49
N MET A 154 -0.32 28.28 -3.79
CA MET A 154 0.40 29.55 -3.91
C MET A 154 -0.14 30.39 -5.08
N GLN A 155 -0.43 29.77 -6.23
CA GLN A 155 -1.05 30.47 -7.37
C GLN A 155 -2.43 31.02 -7.01
N LEU A 156 -3.27 30.24 -6.32
CA LEU A 156 -4.58 30.69 -5.85
C LEU A 156 -4.49 31.87 -4.89
N GLU A 157 -3.56 31.83 -3.94
CA GLU A 157 -3.38 32.92 -2.98
C GLU A 157 -2.94 34.21 -3.69
N ARG A 158 -2.04 34.11 -4.66
CA ARG A 158 -1.64 35.26 -5.49
C ARG A 158 -2.84 35.88 -6.22
N TYR A 159 -3.66 35.06 -6.88
CA TYR A 159 -4.84 35.54 -7.60
C TYR A 159 -5.89 36.13 -6.67
N ARG A 160 -6.04 35.58 -5.46
CA ARG A 160 -6.94 36.13 -4.44
C ARG A 160 -6.54 37.55 -4.06
N ILE A 161 -5.25 37.77 -3.78
CA ILE A 161 -4.72 39.10 -3.42
C ILE A 161 -4.88 40.09 -4.59
N GLU A 162 -4.58 39.65 -5.80
CA GLU A 162 -4.75 40.47 -7.02
C GLU A 162 -6.21 40.87 -7.23
N TYR A 163 -7.14 39.93 -7.08
CA TYR A 163 -8.57 40.19 -7.16
C TYR A 163 -9.04 41.18 -6.10
N GLU A 164 -8.62 41.01 -4.84
CA GLU A 164 -8.99 41.91 -3.74
C GLU A 164 -8.49 43.34 -3.99
N ALA A 165 -7.26 43.48 -4.49
CA ALA A 165 -6.72 44.79 -4.85
C ALA A 165 -7.50 45.46 -5.99
N LEU A 166 -7.84 44.71 -7.04
CA LEU A 166 -8.61 45.23 -8.17
C LEU A 166 -10.05 45.62 -7.77
N SER A 167 -10.73 44.77 -7.01
CA SER A 167 -12.08 45.03 -6.51
C SER A 167 -12.13 46.29 -5.63
N LYS A 168 -11.08 46.53 -4.83
CA LYS A 168 -10.97 47.78 -4.07
C LYS A 168 -10.84 49.01 -4.98
N VAL A 169 -9.97 48.94 -6.00
CA VAL A 169 -9.80 50.04 -6.97
C VAL A 169 -11.10 50.32 -7.74
N GLU A 170 -11.81 49.27 -8.13
CA GLU A 170 -13.13 49.38 -8.77
C GLU A 170 -14.17 50.06 -7.85
N SER A 171 -14.22 49.69 -6.57
CA SER A 171 -15.08 50.34 -5.58
C SER A 171 -14.73 51.83 -5.44
N GLU A 172 -13.45 52.16 -5.33
CA GLU A 172 -12.98 53.56 -5.23
C GLU A 172 -13.34 54.37 -6.49
N GLN A 173 -13.22 53.78 -7.68
CA GLN A 173 -13.63 54.42 -8.93
C GLN A 173 -15.16 54.60 -9.01
N SER A 174 -15.92 53.61 -8.55
CA SER A 174 -17.39 53.68 -8.51
C SER A 174 -17.86 54.78 -7.57
N GLU A 175 -17.27 54.88 -6.37
CA GLU A 175 -17.54 55.97 -5.42
C GLU A 175 -17.18 57.34 -6.01
N PHE A 176 -16.07 57.45 -6.74
CA PHE A 176 -15.69 58.67 -7.44
C PHE A 176 -16.71 59.06 -8.50
N ILE A 177 -17.19 58.10 -9.29
CA ILE A 177 -18.23 58.33 -10.30
C ILE A 177 -19.52 58.79 -9.63
N ASP A 178 -19.95 58.13 -8.56
CA ASP A 178 -21.15 58.51 -7.81
C ASP A 178 -21.03 59.92 -7.24
N GLN A 179 -19.89 60.26 -6.64
CA GLN A 179 -19.63 61.59 -6.12
C GLN A 179 -19.60 62.65 -7.22
N PHE A 180 -18.97 62.35 -8.36
CA PHE A 180 -18.94 63.23 -9.53
C PHE A 180 -20.34 63.46 -10.11
N ILE A 181 -21.19 62.42 -10.14
CA ILE A 181 -22.58 62.51 -10.56
C ILE A 181 -23.36 63.39 -9.58
N LEU A 182 -23.22 63.17 -8.28
CA LEU A 182 -23.88 63.98 -7.24
C LEU A 182 -23.45 65.45 -7.25
N GLN A 183 -22.17 65.76 -7.55
CA GLN A 183 -21.68 67.14 -7.61
C GLN A 183 -22.10 67.88 -8.89
N ASN A 184 -22.25 67.17 -10.02
CA ASN A 184 -22.57 67.78 -11.31
C ASN A 184 -24.06 67.73 -11.66
N LEU A 185 -24.88 67.08 -10.84
CA LEU A 185 -26.35 67.18 -10.90
C LEU A 185 -26.81 68.45 -10.17
N ASN A 186 -27.32 69.42 -10.94
CA ASN A 186 -27.98 70.63 -10.43
C ASN A 186 -29.14 70.24 -9.48
N PRO A 187 -29.32 70.89 -8.29
CA PRO A 187 -30.37 70.53 -7.32
C PRO A 187 -31.82 70.75 -7.79
N THR A 188 -32.03 71.13 -9.06
CA THR A 188 -33.35 71.32 -9.66
C THR A 188 -33.83 70.14 -10.51
N THR A 189 -33.12 69.02 -10.49
CA THR A 189 -33.58 67.75 -11.06
C THR A 189 -33.78 66.74 -9.93
N MET A 190 -34.88 66.90 -9.17
CA MET A 190 -35.43 65.75 -8.45
C MET A 190 -35.74 64.68 -9.50
N PRO A 191 -35.25 63.44 -9.34
CA PRO A 191 -35.75 62.33 -10.15
C PRO A 191 -37.25 62.23 -9.92
N LEU A 192 -38.02 62.02 -10.98
CA LEU A 192 -39.42 61.65 -10.83
C LEU A 192 -39.49 60.41 -9.92
N VAL A 193 -40.23 60.53 -8.82
CA VAL A 193 -40.48 59.46 -7.84
C VAL A 193 -40.66 58.12 -8.55
N GLY A 194 -39.73 57.18 -8.28
CA GLY A 194 -39.72 55.83 -8.88
C GLY A 194 -38.48 55.45 -9.70
N ALA A 195 -37.49 56.34 -9.88
CA ALA A 195 -36.21 56.02 -10.53
C ALA A 195 -35.32 55.07 -9.71
N GLU A 196 -35.39 55.12 -8.37
CA GLU A 196 -34.62 54.23 -7.46
C GLU A 196 -35.00 52.74 -7.57
N LEU A 197 -36.15 52.39 -8.17
CA LEU A 197 -36.64 51.01 -8.26
C LEU A 197 -36.35 50.32 -9.60
N VAL A 198 -35.57 50.96 -10.48
CA VAL A 198 -35.23 50.42 -11.79
C VAL A 198 -33.91 49.64 -11.69
N HIS A 199 -34.00 48.32 -11.55
CA HIS A 199 -32.82 47.45 -11.48
C HIS A 199 -32.75 46.46 -12.65
N THR A 200 -33.75 46.48 -13.55
CA THR A 200 -33.83 45.54 -14.66
C THR A 200 -34.10 46.28 -15.97
N PRO A 201 -33.55 45.81 -17.11
CA PRO A 201 -33.80 46.41 -18.42
C PRO A 201 -35.31 46.61 -18.70
N PRO A 202 -36.22 45.64 -18.46
CA PRO A 202 -37.65 45.83 -18.70
C PRO A 202 -38.32 46.91 -17.83
N GLN A 203 -37.79 47.21 -16.64
CA GLN A 203 -38.26 48.32 -15.81
C GLN A 203 -37.80 49.66 -16.39
N LEU A 204 -36.56 49.75 -16.86
CA LEU A 204 -35.99 50.94 -17.49
C LEU A 204 -36.83 51.37 -18.69
N TYR A 205 -37.18 50.44 -19.56
CA TYR A 205 -37.95 50.77 -20.77
C TYR A 205 -39.36 51.26 -20.47
N ARG A 206 -40.02 50.73 -19.43
CA ARG A 206 -41.31 51.24 -18.96
C ARG A 206 -41.19 52.67 -18.45
N TYR A 207 -40.11 52.98 -17.74
CA TYR A 207 -39.80 54.34 -17.28
C TYR A 207 -39.54 55.30 -18.45
N LEU A 208 -38.63 54.96 -19.35
CA LEU A 208 -38.27 55.80 -20.50
C LEU A 208 -39.46 56.07 -21.44
N LEU A 209 -40.33 55.08 -21.66
CA LEU A 209 -41.56 55.26 -22.43
C LEU A 209 -42.57 56.19 -21.74
N ARG A 210 -42.58 56.25 -20.40
CA ARG A 210 -43.38 57.22 -19.64
C ARG A 210 -42.82 58.62 -19.80
N CYS A 211 -41.50 58.79 -19.72
CA CYS A 211 -40.82 60.07 -19.96
C CYS A 211 -41.08 60.60 -21.37
N CYS A 212 -41.07 59.74 -22.40
CA CYS A 212 -41.37 60.16 -23.77
C CYS A 212 -42.77 60.78 -23.91
N LYS A 213 -43.76 60.37 -23.12
CA LYS A 213 -45.12 60.95 -23.19
C LYS A 213 -45.19 62.38 -22.64
N LEU A 214 -44.21 62.80 -21.84
CA LEU A 214 -44.14 64.14 -21.26
C LEU A 214 -43.56 65.17 -22.24
N LEU A 215 -43.08 64.75 -23.41
CA LEU A 215 -42.48 65.65 -24.40
C LEU A 215 -43.54 66.42 -25.20
N PRO A 216 -43.35 67.72 -25.49
CA PRO A 216 -44.40 68.56 -26.07
C PRO A 216 -44.82 68.23 -27.52
N SER A 217 -43.96 67.61 -28.33
CA SER A 217 -44.19 67.41 -29.77
C SER A 217 -44.26 65.93 -30.16
N ALA A 218 -45.34 65.55 -30.87
CA ALA A 218 -45.59 64.18 -31.31
C ALA A 218 -44.46 63.59 -32.19
N ALA A 219 -43.80 64.41 -33.02
CA ALA A 219 -42.67 63.97 -33.84
C ALA A 219 -41.44 63.63 -32.98
N MET A 220 -41.19 64.41 -31.93
CA MET A 220 -40.10 64.18 -30.98
C MET A 220 -40.37 62.93 -30.11
N GLN A 221 -41.62 62.72 -29.70
CA GLN A 221 -42.02 61.50 -28.99
C GLN A 221 -41.73 60.25 -29.83
N GLN A 222 -42.03 60.28 -31.14
CA GLN A 222 -41.78 59.16 -32.04
C GLN A 222 -40.28 58.88 -32.22
N HIS A 223 -39.47 59.92 -32.38
CA HIS A 223 -38.01 59.79 -32.52
C HIS A 223 -37.38 59.10 -31.29
N TYR A 224 -37.66 59.60 -30.09
CA TYR A 224 -37.11 58.99 -28.86
C TYR A 224 -37.70 57.63 -28.56
N LYS A 225 -38.99 57.40 -28.86
CA LYS A 225 -39.61 56.07 -28.75
C LYS A 225 -38.95 55.05 -29.67
N HIS A 226 -38.50 55.46 -30.86
CA HIS A 226 -37.76 54.57 -31.75
C HIS A 226 -36.36 54.28 -31.20
N ALA A 227 -35.63 55.30 -30.73
CA ALA A 227 -34.30 55.15 -30.14
C ALA A 227 -34.31 54.21 -28.91
N ILE A 228 -35.29 54.38 -28.02
CA ILE A 228 -35.46 53.53 -26.82
C ILE A 228 -35.69 52.06 -27.21
N ARG A 229 -36.47 51.81 -28.27
CA ARG A 229 -36.73 50.44 -28.76
C ARG A 229 -35.52 49.82 -29.44
N GLN A 230 -34.63 50.61 -30.04
CA GLN A 230 -33.39 50.11 -30.60
C GLN A 230 -32.39 49.75 -29.48
N GLY A 231 -32.29 50.58 -28.44
CA GLY A 231 -31.53 50.25 -27.24
C GLY A 231 -32.06 48.98 -26.56
N PHE A 232 -33.39 48.85 -26.49
CA PHE A 232 -34.15 47.58 -26.55
C PHE A 232 -33.37 46.29 -26.32
N THR A 233 -33.17 45.73 -27.50
CA THR A 233 -32.55 44.46 -27.83
C THR A 233 -31.12 44.38 -27.32
N SER A 234 -30.36 45.48 -27.38
CA SER A 234 -28.96 45.47 -26.95
C SER A 234 -28.81 45.32 -25.44
N HIS A 235 -29.73 45.84 -24.62
CA HIS A 235 -29.62 45.75 -23.15
C HIS A 235 -30.27 44.49 -22.56
N THR A 236 -31.10 43.78 -23.32
CA THR A 236 -31.66 42.49 -22.87
C THR A 236 -30.69 41.32 -23.05
N ASP A 237 -29.70 41.49 -23.93
CA ASP A 237 -28.70 40.47 -24.24
C ASP A 237 -27.43 40.63 -23.37
N GLU A 238 -27.41 41.60 -22.44
CA GLU A 238 -26.29 41.85 -21.52
C GLU A 238 -26.50 41.08 -20.20
N ASP A 239 -25.60 40.13 -19.92
CA ASP A 239 -25.65 39.24 -18.75
C ASP A 239 -24.91 39.79 -17.52
N ASP A 240 -24.05 40.80 -17.70
CA ASP A 240 -23.26 41.40 -16.63
C ASP A 240 -24.12 42.38 -15.78
N PRO A 241 -24.33 42.10 -14.48
CA PRO A 241 -25.19 42.91 -13.62
C PRO A 241 -24.69 44.34 -13.44
N GLU A 242 -23.38 44.59 -13.42
CA GLU A 242 -22.82 45.93 -13.22
C GLU A 242 -22.94 46.77 -14.49
N ARG A 243 -22.68 46.14 -15.64
CA ARG A 243 -22.91 46.75 -16.95
C ARG A 243 -24.37 47.14 -17.11
N VAL A 244 -25.31 46.27 -16.76
CA VAL A 244 -26.76 46.55 -16.80
C VAL A 244 -27.11 47.74 -15.92
N GLN A 245 -26.57 47.83 -14.70
CA GLN A 245 -26.79 48.97 -13.81
C GLN A 245 -26.23 50.28 -14.38
N SER A 246 -25.02 50.25 -14.96
CA SER A 246 -24.41 51.43 -15.58
C SER A 246 -25.25 51.99 -16.75
N ILE A 247 -25.82 51.08 -17.56
CA ILE A 247 -26.69 51.42 -18.68
C ILE A 247 -27.99 52.05 -18.17
N ILE A 248 -28.60 51.46 -17.14
CA ILE A 248 -29.83 51.96 -16.53
C ILE A 248 -29.61 53.38 -16.00
N HIS A 249 -28.55 53.59 -15.23
CA HIS A 249 -28.27 54.88 -14.61
C HIS A 249 -28.03 55.97 -15.67
N ARG A 250 -27.21 55.67 -16.68
CA ARG A 250 -26.95 56.59 -17.80
C ARG A 250 -28.23 56.93 -18.57
N ALA A 251 -29.06 55.92 -18.88
CA ALA A 251 -30.29 56.13 -19.63
C ALA A 251 -31.33 56.96 -18.87
N ILE A 252 -31.39 56.84 -17.54
CA ILE A 252 -32.24 57.68 -16.69
C ILE A 252 -31.74 59.13 -16.72
N ALA A 253 -30.44 59.36 -16.54
CA ALA A 253 -29.85 60.70 -16.57
C ALA A 253 -30.06 61.40 -17.92
N ASP A 254 -29.91 60.67 -19.03
CA ASP A 254 -30.16 61.18 -20.38
C ASP A 254 -31.64 61.55 -20.57
N ALA A 255 -32.57 60.71 -20.08
CA ALA A 255 -33.99 61.01 -20.12
C ALA A 255 -34.36 62.26 -19.30
N ASP A 256 -33.80 62.39 -18.10
CA ASP A 256 -34.04 63.56 -17.24
C ASP A 256 -33.47 64.84 -17.88
N TRP A 257 -32.30 64.76 -18.53
CA TRP A 257 -31.74 65.87 -19.29
C TRP A 257 -32.66 66.27 -20.46
N VAL A 258 -33.14 65.29 -21.24
CA VAL A 258 -34.06 65.55 -22.37
C VAL A 258 -35.35 66.21 -21.87
N LEU A 259 -35.94 65.73 -20.78
CA LEU A 259 -37.11 66.35 -20.17
C LEU A 259 -36.81 67.79 -19.73
N SER A 260 -35.69 68.02 -19.05
CA SER A 260 -35.31 69.36 -18.61
C SER A 260 -35.12 70.33 -19.78
N LYS A 261 -34.59 69.86 -20.91
CA LYS A 261 -34.30 70.68 -22.09
C LYS A 261 -35.56 71.11 -22.85
N TYR A 262 -36.55 70.23 -22.96
CA TYR A 262 -37.72 70.45 -23.81
C TYR A 262 -39.01 70.75 -23.03
N VAL A 263 -39.08 70.44 -21.73
CA VAL A 263 -40.27 70.69 -20.90
C VAL A 263 -40.17 72.02 -20.13
N LYS A 264 -38.99 72.46 -19.65
CA LYS A 264 -38.83 73.76 -18.96
C LYS A 264 -38.86 75.00 -19.87
N LYS A 265 -38.95 74.83 -21.20
CA LYS A 265 -38.96 75.92 -22.18
C LYS A 265 -40.35 76.20 -22.79
N SER A 266 -41.41 75.62 -22.24
CA SER A 266 -42.80 75.99 -22.55
C SER A 266 -43.41 76.79 -21.41
#